data_AF-A0A523NB79-F1
#
_entry.id   AF-A0A523NB79-F1
#
_cell.length_a   1.000
_cell.length_b   1.000
_cell.length_c   1.000
_cell.angle_alpha   90.00
_cell.angle_beta   90.00
_cell.angle_gamma   90.00
#
_symmetry.space_group_name_H-M   'P 1'
#
loop_
_entity.id
_entity.type
_entity.pdbx_description
1 polymer ?
#
loop_
_entity_poly.entity_id
_entity_poly.type
_entity_poly.pdbx_seq_one_letter_code
_entity_poly.pdbx_strand_id
1 'polypeptide(L)'
;MPLRFIVMVTASVLATAATMSSAAAQRPGVAQAFDLERRGSYPEAVEAYGKVLHDNPSDVTALLGMERSLTPLGRIQEILPFIRRALAQDSTTGAIYAIGVRTWAQV
;
A
#
# COMPACT_ATOMS: atom_id res chain seq x y z
N MET A 1 -3.59 37.79 -55.07
CA MET A 1 -4.46 36.62 -54.81
C MET A 1 -3.96 35.91 -53.56
N PRO A 2 -4.74 35.82 -52.47
CA PRO A 2 -4.32 35.32 -51.16
C PRO A 2 -4.69 33.84 -50.98
N LEU A 3 -3.75 32.97 -50.61
CA LEU A 3 -4.06 31.61 -50.18
C LEU A 3 -3.08 31.14 -49.09
N ARG A 4 -3.67 30.79 -47.93
CA ARG A 4 -3.23 29.77 -46.94
C ARG A 4 -2.09 30.22 -45.99
N PHE A 5 -2.28 30.73 -44.77
CA PHE A 5 -3.25 30.43 -43.69
C PHE A 5 -3.38 28.94 -43.28
N ILE A 6 -2.34 28.11 -43.49
CA ILE A 6 -2.31 26.71 -43.01
C ILE A 6 -0.97 26.35 -42.34
N VAL A 7 -0.32 27.29 -41.62
CA VAL A 7 0.79 26.94 -40.72
C VAL A 7 0.63 27.67 -39.39
N MET A 8 -0.56 27.56 -38.83
CA MET A 8 -0.86 27.92 -37.45
C MET A 8 -1.60 26.70 -36.91
N VAL A 9 -0.97 25.93 -36.00
CA VAL A 9 -1.60 25.06 -34.97
C VAL A 9 -0.65 23.99 -34.36
N THR A 10 0.56 23.72 -34.86
CA THR A 10 1.32 22.52 -34.40
C THR A 10 2.32 22.70 -33.24
N ALA A 11 2.47 23.86 -32.61
CA ALA A 11 3.61 24.09 -31.69
C ALA A 11 3.27 24.62 -30.28
N SER A 12 2.19 24.18 -29.64
CA SER A 12 1.96 24.52 -28.21
C SER A 12 1.28 23.45 -27.35
N VAL A 13 1.19 22.19 -27.80
CA VAL A 13 0.62 21.10 -26.98
C VAL A 13 1.68 20.31 -26.19
N LEU A 14 2.97 20.58 -26.38
CA LEU A 14 4.07 19.83 -25.74
C LEU A 14 4.63 20.54 -24.49
N ALA A 15 3.84 20.70 -23.43
CA ALA A 15 4.42 20.98 -22.10
C ALA A 15 3.54 20.63 -20.89
N THR A 16 2.38 19.99 -21.06
CA THR A 16 1.55 19.54 -19.92
C THR A 16 1.80 18.07 -19.53
N ALA A 17 2.69 17.36 -20.23
CA ALA A 17 2.93 15.94 -20.03
C ALA A 17 3.93 15.61 -18.88
N ALA A 18 4.33 16.57 -18.05
CA ALA A 18 5.23 16.31 -16.92
C ALA A 18 4.50 15.97 -15.60
N THR A 19 3.17 16.07 -15.52
CA THR A 19 2.43 15.79 -14.28
C THR A 19 1.84 14.38 -14.20
N MET A 20 1.99 13.54 -15.23
CA MET A 20 1.40 12.19 -15.24
C MET A 20 2.41 11.05 -14.99
N SER A 21 3.67 11.35 -14.68
CA SER A 21 4.71 10.31 -14.51
C SER A 21 5.02 9.96 -13.05
N SER A 22 4.22 10.41 -12.08
CA SER A 22 4.42 10.03 -10.69
C SER A 22 3.11 9.61 -10.04
N ALA A 23 2.34 8.70 -10.62
CA ALA A 23 1.30 7.98 -9.88
C ALA A 23 1.56 6.46 -9.93
N ALA A 24 2.14 5.98 -11.04
CA ALA A 24 2.50 4.58 -11.21
C ALA A 24 3.77 4.15 -10.44
N ALA A 25 4.62 5.10 -10.03
CA ALA A 25 5.83 4.83 -9.22
C ALA A 25 5.59 4.87 -7.69
N GLN A 26 4.37 5.14 -7.25
CA GLN A 26 3.99 5.34 -5.84
C GLN A 26 3.22 4.18 -5.23
N ARG A 27 3.48 2.94 -5.65
CA ARG A 27 3.02 1.83 -4.82
C ARG A 27 3.71 1.96 -3.47
N PRO A 28 2.98 2.22 -2.37
CA PRO A 28 3.62 2.40 -1.09
C PRO A 28 4.26 1.07 -0.71
N GLY A 29 5.58 1.02 -0.80
CA GLY A 29 6.35 -0.12 -0.32
C GLY A 29 6.27 -0.19 1.20
N VAL A 30 6.72 -1.32 1.75
CA VAL A 30 6.83 -1.55 3.20
C VAL A 30 7.56 -0.39 3.89
N ALA A 31 8.55 0.22 3.24
CA ALA A 31 9.28 1.38 3.77
C ALA A 31 8.38 2.61 3.99
N GLN A 32 7.50 2.94 3.04
CA GLN A 32 6.57 4.06 3.20
C GLN A 32 5.55 3.80 4.31
N ALA A 33 5.02 2.58 4.38
CA ALA A 33 4.10 2.17 5.44
C ALA A 33 4.78 2.26 6.82
N PHE A 34 6.04 1.85 6.91
CA PHE A 34 6.84 1.94 8.13
C PHE A 34 7.12 3.39 8.54
N ASP A 35 7.37 4.28 7.59
CA ASP A 35 7.54 5.70 7.90
C ASP A 35 6.25 6.35 8.43
N LEU A 36 5.08 5.94 7.92
CA LEU A 36 3.78 6.36 8.45
C LEU A 36 3.56 5.84 9.86
N GLU A 37 3.86 4.56 10.11
CA GLU A 37 3.81 3.93 11.44
C GLU A 37 4.68 4.71 12.44
N ARG A 38 5.95 4.98 12.09
CA ARG A 38 6.88 5.70 12.96
C ARG A 38 6.45 7.11 13.31
N ARG A 39 5.65 7.76 12.46
CA ARG A 39 5.07 9.08 12.72
C ARG A 39 3.77 9.03 13.52
N GLY A 40 3.27 7.83 13.85
CA GLY A 40 1.98 7.65 14.52
C GLY A 40 0.77 7.83 13.60
N SER A 41 0.98 7.94 12.29
CA SER A 41 -0.08 7.96 11.27
C SER A 41 -0.61 6.53 11.05
N TYR A 42 -1.15 5.94 12.12
CA TYR A 42 -1.52 4.53 12.14
C TYR A 42 -2.62 4.16 11.12
N PRO A 43 -3.68 4.95 10.92
CA PRO A 43 -4.69 4.63 9.89
C PRO A 43 -4.08 4.57 8.48
N GLU A 44 -3.22 5.52 8.14
CA GLU A 44 -2.55 5.59 6.84
C GLU A 44 -1.51 4.46 6.69
N ALA A 45 -0.82 4.11 7.77
CA ALA A 45 0.10 2.98 7.80
C ALA A 45 -0.63 1.67 7.53
N VAL A 46 -1.81 1.46 8.16
CA VAL A 46 -2.66 0.29 7.90
C VAL A 46 -3.08 0.21 6.45
N GLU A 47 -3.50 1.32 5.83
CA GLU A 47 -3.85 1.35 4.41
C GLU A 47 -2.65 1.01 3.52
N ALA A 48 -1.48 1.57 3.82
CA ALA A 48 -0.25 1.31 3.09
C ALA A 48 0.21 -0.15 3.20
N TYR A 49 0.18 -0.73 4.41
CA TYR A 49 0.46 -2.15 4.61
C TYR A 49 -0.57 -3.04 3.92
N GLY A 50 -1.86 -2.69 3.95
CA GLY A 50 -2.91 -3.41 3.24
C GLY A 50 -2.67 -3.47 1.74
N LYS A 51 -2.14 -2.40 1.13
CA LYS A 51 -1.73 -2.38 -0.28
C LYS A 51 -0.57 -3.33 -0.56
N VAL A 52 0.46 -3.35 0.29
CA VAL A 52 1.57 -4.33 0.18
C VAL A 52 1.02 -5.75 0.25
N LEU A 53 0.16 -6.01 1.23
CA LEU A 53 -0.42 -7.34 1.44
C LEU A 53 -1.34 -7.75 0.30
N HIS A 54 -1.95 -6.81 -0.41
CA HIS A 54 -2.73 -7.09 -1.62
C HIS A 54 -1.86 -7.72 -2.71
N ASP A 55 -0.68 -7.17 -2.93
CA ASP A 55 0.27 -7.65 -3.94
C ASP A 55 1.04 -8.90 -3.45
N ASN A 56 1.43 -8.94 -2.17
CA ASN A 56 2.11 -10.07 -1.54
C ASN A 56 1.44 -10.44 -0.21
N PRO A 57 0.46 -11.37 -0.21
CA PRO A 57 -0.28 -11.73 0.99
C PRO A 57 0.57 -12.33 2.12
N SER A 58 1.70 -12.97 1.82
CA SER A 58 2.59 -13.60 2.80
C SER A 58 3.75 -12.69 3.24
N ASP A 59 3.71 -11.39 2.92
CA ASP A 59 4.71 -10.43 3.40
C ASP A 59 4.63 -10.27 4.93
N VAL A 60 5.51 -10.98 5.64
CA VAL A 60 5.56 -10.99 7.10
C VAL A 60 5.85 -9.61 7.66
N THR A 61 6.68 -8.81 6.99
CA THR A 61 7.02 -7.46 7.46
C THR A 61 5.79 -6.55 7.41
N ALA A 62 4.99 -6.65 6.35
CA ALA A 62 3.75 -5.90 6.23
C ALA A 62 2.67 -6.36 7.22
N LEU A 63 2.53 -7.67 7.48
CA LEU A 63 1.62 -8.18 8.51
C LEU A 63 1.99 -7.66 9.91
N LEU A 64 3.27 -7.71 10.27
CA LEU A 64 3.75 -7.20 11.56
C LEU A 64 3.56 -5.68 11.68
N GLY A 65 3.80 -4.94 10.61
CA GLY A 65 3.57 -3.49 10.60
C GLY A 65 2.11 -3.11 10.74
N MET A 66 1.22 -3.84 10.04
CA MET A 66 -0.23 -3.65 10.15
C MET A 66 -0.73 -3.94 11.56
N GLU A 67 -0.25 -5.02 12.18
CA GLU A 67 -0.59 -5.37 13.56
C GLU A 67 -0.15 -4.29 14.57
N ARG A 68 1.10 -3.82 14.46
CA ARG A 68 1.61 -2.72 15.30
C ARG A 68 0.80 -1.44 15.12
N SER A 69 0.32 -1.18 13.91
CA SER A 69 -0.49 0.01 13.60
C SER A 69 -1.94 -0.13 14.07
N LEU A 70 -2.53 -1.32 14.04
CA LEU A 70 -3.90 -1.56 14.49
C LEU A 70 -4.03 -1.62 16.02
N THR A 71 -2.99 -2.04 16.73
CA THR A 71 -2.96 -2.11 18.20
C THR A 71 -3.33 -0.77 18.88
N PRO A 72 -2.65 0.36 18.60
CA PRO A 72 -2.98 1.65 19.21
C PRO A 72 -4.34 2.19 18.76
N LEU A 73 -4.89 1.68 17.65
CA LEU A 73 -6.23 2.03 17.19
C LEU A 73 -7.34 1.21 17.86
N GLY A 74 -7.00 0.16 18.62
CA GLY A 74 -7.98 -0.79 19.17
C GLY A 74 -8.71 -1.61 18.11
N ARG A 75 -8.17 -1.67 16.87
CA ARG A 75 -8.82 -2.27 15.69
C ARG A 75 -8.14 -3.56 15.23
N ILE A 76 -7.51 -4.27 16.18
CA ILE A 76 -6.65 -5.42 15.88
C ILE A 76 -7.35 -6.53 15.08
N GLN A 77 -8.67 -6.67 15.21
CA GLN A 77 -9.48 -7.64 14.45
C GLN A 77 -9.38 -7.51 12.93
N GLU A 78 -9.11 -6.30 12.44
CA GLU A 78 -9.11 -6.02 11.00
C GLU A 78 -7.97 -6.72 10.26
N ILE A 79 -6.96 -7.23 10.98
CA ILE A 79 -5.87 -7.99 10.37
C ILE A 79 -6.27 -9.44 10.03
N LEU A 80 -7.29 -10.00 10.68
CA LEU A 80 -7.70 -11.41 10.51
C LEU A 80 -7.94 -11.84 9.06
N PRO A 81 -8.66 -11.08 8.20
CA PRO A 81 -8.80 -11.44 6.79
C PRO A 81 -7.46 -11.52 6.05
N PHE A 82 -6.48 -10.66 6.40
CA PHE A 82 -5.16 -10.67 5.79
C PHE A 82 -4.36 -11.91 6.20
N ILE A 83 -4.38 -12.27 7.50
CA ILE A 83 -3.71 -13.46 8.02
C ILE A 83 -4.29 -14.73 7.37
N ARG A 84 -5.62 -14.83 7.25
CA ARG A 84 -6.26 -15.98 6.58
C ARG A 84 -5.80 -16.12 5.14
N ARG A 85 -5.73 -15.01 4.39
CA ARG A 85 -5.23 -15.02 3.01
C ARG A 85 -3.76 -15.40 2.94
N ALA A 86 -2.94 -14.89 3.86
CA ALA A 86 -1.52 -15.18 3.95
C ALA A 86 -1.26 -16.67 4.18
N LEU A 87 -1.95 -17.28 5.14
CA LEU A 87 -1.88 -18.73 5.43
C LEU A 87 -2.39 -19.60 4.28
N ALA A 88 -3.34 -19.11 3.47
CA ALA A 88 -3.82 -19.84 2.30
C ALA A 88 -2.80 -19.86 1.15
N GLN A 89 -1.91 -18.87 1.07
CA GLN A 89 -0.84 -18.79 0.07
C GLN A 89 0.43 -19.48 0.55
N ASP A 90 0.79 -19.28 1.82
CA ASP A 90 1.92 -19.91 2.48
C ASP A 90 1.52 -20.33 3.89
N SER A 91 1.10 -21.60 3.98
CA SER A 91 0.68 -22.23 5.23
C SER A 91 1.86 -22.68 6.10
N THR A 92 3.09 -22.61 5.59
CA THR A 92 4.30 -23.11 6.27
C THR A 92 5.05 -22.04 7.06
N THR A 93 4.76 -20.76 6.82
CA THR A 93 5.43 -19.68 7.55
C THR A 93 4.91 -19.58 8.98
N GLY A 94 5.66 -20.17 9.92
CA GLY A 94 5.36 -20.16 11.36
C GLY A 94 5.20 -18.74 11.95
N ALA A 95 5.84 -17.74 11.35
CA ALA A 95 5.66 -16.34 11.75
C ALA A 95 4.21 -15.85 11.54
N ILE A 96 3.57 -16.21 10.42
CA ILE A 96 2.19 -15.80 10.12
C ILE A 96 1.22 -16.46 11.11
N TYR A 97 1.46 -17.73 11.43
CA TYR A 97 0.69 -18.44 12.46
C TYR A 97 0.86 -17.81 13.84
N ALA A 98 2.10 -17.48 14.24
CA ALA A 98 2.38 -16.82 15.51
C ALA A 98 1.70 -15.45 15.64
N ILE A 99 1.68 -14.65 14.56
CA ILE A 99 0.90 -13.40 14.51
C ILE A 99 -0.57 -13.72 14.79
N GLY A 100 -1.18 -14.63 14.03
CA GLY A 100 -2.59 -15.00 14.19
C GLY A 100 -2.96 -15.43 15.60
N VAL A 101 -2.15 -16.28 16.25
CA VAL A 101 -2.38 -16.73 17.64
C VAL A 101 -2.34 -15.56 18.62
N ARG A 102 -1.35 -14.66 18.50
CA ARG A 102 -1.27 -13.45 19.35
C ARG A 102 -2.48 -12.54 19.12
N THR A 103 -2.86 -12.33 17.86
CA THR A 103 -3.99 -11.45 17.53
C THR A 103 -5.30 -11.98 18.10
N TRP A 104 -5.51 -13.30 18.02
CA TRP A 104 -6.68 -13.98 18.58
C TRP A 104 -6.81 -13.84 20.10
N ALA A 105 -5.71 -13.65 20.82
CA ALA A 105 -5.72 -13.43 22.27
C ALA A 105 -6.06 -11.98 22.66
N GLN A 106 -6.05 -11.05 21.71
CA GLN A 106 -6.35 -9.62 21.91
C GLN A 106 -7.77 -9.23 21.45
N VAL A 107 -8.58 -10.23 21.10
CA VAL A 107 -10.01 -10.14 20.75
C VAL A 107 -10.87 -10.41 21.96
#